data_AF-A0A397FKH6-F1
#
_entry.id   AF-A0A397FKH6-F1
#
_cell.length_a   1.000
_cell.length_b   1.000
_cell.length_c   1.000
_cell.angle_alpha   90.00
_cell.angle_beta   90.00
_cell.angle_gamma   90.00
#
_symmetry.space_group_name_H-M   'P 1'
#
loop_
_entity.id
_entity.type
_entity.pdbx_description
1 polymer ?
#
loop_
_entity_poly.entity_id
_entity_poly.type
_entity_poly.pdbx_seq_one_letter_code
_entity_poly.pdbx_strand_id
1 'polypeptide(L)'
;MTNKKNNFEEVFKESADSASKTRKNLYDWWYNGIDSNEKERLERIGINSSSSSSSIYSLSDLKKILKLEEVARSNKNAFSSEVISSILFFSTWFSPNCVLIINEVSVEEKVSEALVSTQDMIYNMARAKGEDFPQAYAVVNTALNSQSIERNVRETSRKYKNYRIRVVIFDSCFYNYPFVLRVGTRDFDSFNEVKSKAFSIMRDLNGDHPACAVLENTDEVFNLPFSGEIVGVKGFSLSFNRNEPERYIEPLDIIRVKKSVYFHAGIYLGKDDYGNHKIAHVTRNRAEIANWSELFNSSSSAVSYYHPFLPYKRPELIKEHIARAVSSKNYDVSYDPLFGASDYKKGNCHHFANRSVLGLNFSNEGSFFKQGRELREEIERTNSHFNLLNIKDYSGLNDVRTDIEKYMQIADYESYEDRFENYVEVNSNCKLQ
;
A
#
# COMPACT_ATOMS: atom_id res chain seq x y z
N MET A 1 16.12 20.32 -43.85
CA MET A 1 15.83 20.02 -42.43
C MET A 1 14.35 20.27 -42.20
N THR A 2 13.52 19.25 -42.39
CA THR A 2 12.06 19.34 -42.29
C THR A 2 11.57 18.75 -40.97
N ASN A 3 10.62 19.46 -40.39
CA ASN A 3 10.14 19.39 -39.01
C ASN A 3 9.28 18.12 -38.79
N LYS A 4 9.83 17.09 -38.13
CA LYS A 4 9.09 15.89 -37.67
C LYS A 4 8.48 16.14 -36.28
N LYS A 5 7.41 16.93 -36.20
CA LYS A 5 6.75 17.20 -34.90
C LYS A 5 5.24 16.90 -34.81
N ASN A 6 4.64 16.24 -35.81
CA ASN A 6 3.18 16.04 -35.83
C ASN A 6 2.68 14.58 -35.80
N ASN A 7 3.51 13.56 -35.54
CA ASN A 7 3.05 12.16 -35.57
C ASN A 7 2.46 11.61 -34.26
N PHE A 8 2.55 12.32 -33.14
CA PHE A 8 2.09 11.78 -31.85
C PHE A 8 0.58 11.94 -31.62
N GLU A 9 -0.04 13.00 -32.16
CA GLU A 9 -1.49 13.24 -32.01
C GLU A 9 -2.36 12.40 -32.97
N GLU A 10 -1.83 12.03 -34.15
CA GLU A 10 -2.55 11.16 -35.09
C GLU A 10 -2.65 9.70 -34.60
N VAL A 11 -1.60 9.19 -33.93
CA VAL A 11 -1.59 7.83 -33.37
C VAL A 11 -2.62 7.68 -32.23
N PHE A 12 -2.81 8.73 -31.41
CA PHE A 12 -3.85 8.72 -30.37
C PHE A 12 -5.26 8.89 -30.92
N LYS A 13 -5.45 9.63 -32.03
CA LYS A 13 -6.75 9.76 -32.69
C LYS A 13 -7.16 8.48 -33.43
N GLU A 14 -6.25 7.81 -34.13
CA GLU A 14 -6.55 6.54 -34.80
C GLU A 14 -6.76 5.37 -33.81
N SER A 15 -6.07 5.38 -32.67
CA SER A 15 -6.33 4.44 -31.56
C SER A 15 -7.71 4.66 -30.92
N ALA A 16 -8.13 5.91 -30.72
CA ALA A 16 -9.45 6.24 -30.18
C ALA A 16 -10.60 5.93 -31.16
N ASP A 17 -10.42 6.16 -32.46
CA ASP A 17 -11.44 5.90 -33.49
C ASP A 17 -11.53 4.42 -33.90
N SER A 18 -10.45 3.64 -33.74
CA SER A 18 -10.51 2.18 -33.89
C SER A 18 -11.07 1.47 -32.65
N ALA A 19 -10.82 1.98 -31.44
CA ALA A 19 -11.44 1.49 -30.20
C ALA A 19 -12.94 1.82 -30.10
N SER A 20 -13.41 2.82 -30.85
CA SER A 20 -14.83 3.22 -30.97
C SER A 20 -15.70 2.16 -31.69
N LYS A 21 -15.12 1.38 -32.63
CA LYS A 21 -15.89 0.42 -33.46
C LYS A 21 -16.02 -1.00 -32.90
N THR A 22 -15.39 -1.30 -31.76
CA THR A 22 -15.51 -2.60 -31.06
C THR A 22 -15.81 -2.45 -29.58
N ARG A 23 -16.48 -1.36 -29.18
CA ARG A 23 -17.12 -1.30 -27.86
C ARG A 23 -18.24 -2.33 -27.81
N LYS A 24 -17.93 -3.56 -27.39
CA LYS A 24 -18.91 -4.50 -26.86
C LYS A 24 -19.68 -3.74 -25.78
N ASN A 25 -20.89 -3.29 -26.11
CA ASN A 25 -21.71 -2.57 -25.14
C ASN A 25 -22.18 -3.58 -24.08
N LEU A 26 -22.55 -3.08 -22.91
CA LEU A 26 -22.75 -3.96 -21.75
C LEU A 26 -23.89 -4.96 -21.98
N TYR A 27 -24.81 -4.60 -22.87
CA TYR A 27 -25.88 -5.42 -23.42
C TYR A 27 -25.37 -6.66 -24.16
N ASP A 28 -24.48 -6.50 -25.15
CA ASP A 28 -23.97 -7.65 -25.93
C ASP A 28 -23.22 -8.66 -25.05
N TRP A 29 -22.45 -8.17 -24.09
CA TRP A 29 -21.77 -9.05 -23.13
C TRP A 29 -22.75 -9.74 -22.19
N TRP A 30 -23.78 -9.03 -21.69
CA TRP A 30 -24.81 -9.63 -20.85
C TRP A 30 -25.55 -10.74 -21.57
N TYR A 31 -26.03 -10.51 -22.80
CA TYR A 31 -26.86 -11.51 -23.49
C TYR A 31 -26.04 -12.66 -24.09
N ASN A 32 -24.83 -12.39 -24.58
CA ASN A 32 -24.06 -13.36 -25.37
C ASN A 32 -22.71 -13.78 -24.75
N GLY A 33 -22.24 -13.08 -23.72
CA GLY A 33 -20.90 -13.27 -23.15
C GLY A 33 -20.86 -14.01 -21.81
N ILE A 34 -22.02 -14.25 -21.17
CA ILE A 34 -22.14 -14.91 -19.87
C ILE A 34 -23.38 -15.81 -19.80
N ASP A 35 -23.30 -16.89 -19.01
CA ASP A 35 -24.38 -17.85 -18.83
C ASP A 35 -25.44 -17.40 -17.80
N SER A 36 -26.47 -18.22 -17.59
CA SER A 36 -27.56 -17.93 -16.65
C SER A 36 -27.11 -17.87 -15.18
N ASN A 37 -26.14 -18.69 -14.78
CA ASN A 37 -25.65 -18.70 -13.39
C ASN A 37 -24.90 -17.41 -13.08
N GLU A 38 -24.10 -16.95 -14.05
CA GLU A 38 -23.35 -15.70 -13.96
C GLU A 38 -24.27 -14.47 -13.94
N LYS A 39 -25.35 -14.50 -14.74
CA LYS A 39 -26.41 -13.47 -14.70
C LYS A 39 -27.08 -13.40 -13.34
N GLU A 40 -27.55 -14.53 -12.81
CA GLU A 40 -28.20 -14.58 -11.49
C GLU A 40 -27.27 -14.09 -10.38
N ARG A 41 -25.98 -14.44 -10.48
CA ARG A 41 -24.93 -13.99 -9.56
C ARG A 41 -24.72 -12.48 -9.60
N LEU A 42 -24.63 -11.89 -10.80
CA LEU A 42 -24.52 -10.45 -11.00
C LEU A 42 -25.77 -9.71 -10.49
N GLU A 43 -26.95 -10.28 -10.69
CA GLU A 43 -28.21 -9.71 -10.21
C GLU A 43 -28.23 -9.60 -8.68
N ARG A 44 -27.66 -10.57 -7.96
CA ARG A 44 -27.53 -10.51 -6.49
C ARG A 44 -26.65 -9.37 -6.00
N ILE A 45 -25.68 -8.92 -6.79
CA ILE A 45 -24.83 -7.75 -6.48
C ILE A 45 -25.35 -6.45 -7.12
N GLY A 46 -26.57 -6.46 -7.65
CA GLY A 46 -27.26 -5.27 -8.17
C GLY A 46 -27.00 -4.96 -9.65
N ILE A 47 -26.38 -5.86 -10.40
CA ILE A 47 -26.10 -5.71 -11.83
C ILE A 47 -27.06 -6.61 -12.60
N ASN A 48 -27.94 -6.05 -13.42
CA ASN A 48 -28.95 -6.82 -14.15
C ASN A 48 -29.04 -6.42 -15.63
N SER A 49 -29.92 -7.08 -16.38
CA SER A 49 -30.17 -6.78 -17.80
C SER A 49 -30.58 -5.32 -18.06
N SER A 50 -31.25 -4.66 -17.11
CA SER A 50 -31.58 -3.22 -17.21
C SER A 50 -30.39 -2.30 -16.90
N SER A 51 -29.37 -2.79 -16.20
CA SER A 51 -28.08 -2.10 -16.02
C SER A 51 -27.22 -2.13 -17.28
N SER A 52 -27.49 -3.06 -18.21
CA SER A 52 -26.73 -3.25 -19.46
C SER A 52 -26.89 -2.12 -20.48
N SER A 53 -27.92 -1.28 -20.30
CA SER A 53 -28.12 -0.02 -21.00
C SER A 53 -27.84 1.21 -20.12
N SER A 54 -27.46 1.01 -18.85
CA SER A 54 -27.16 2.12 -17.94
C SER A 54 -25.82 2.75 -18.28
N SER A 55 -25.78 4.08 -18.33
CA SER A 55 -24.54 4.87 -18.42
C SER A 55 -23.65 4.76 -17.18
N ILE A 56 -24.05 3.97 -16.18
CA ILE A 56 -23.47 3.96 -14.84
C ILE A 56 -22.23 3.07 -14.77
N TYR A 57 -22.18 1.97 -15.54
CA TYR A 57 -21.05 1.03 -15.51
C TYR A 57 -20.52 0.74 -16.92
N SER A 58 -19.20 0.86 -17.11
CA SER A 58 -18.57 0.41 -18.36
C SER A 58 -18.33 -1.11 -18.34
N LEU A 59 -18.18 -1.73 -19.52
CA LEU A 59 -17.76 -3.14 -19.61
C LEU A 59 -16.40 -3.39 -18.92
N SER A 60 -15.52 -2.39 -18.91
CA SER A 60 -14.26 -2.46 -18.17
C SER A 60 -14.52 -2.58 -16.66
N ASP A 61 -15.43 -1.77 -16.12
CA ASP A 61 -15.78 -1.81 -14.69
C ASP A 61 -16.40 -3.16 -14.31
N LEU A 62 -17.30 -3.71 -15.13
CA LEU A 62 -17.88 -5.03 -14.82
C LEU A 62 -16.85 -6.16 -14.89
N LYS A 63 -15.93 -6.14 -15.87
CA LYS A 63 -14.82 -7.11 -15.89
C LYS A 63 -13.92 -6.98 -14.66
N LYS A 64 -13.65 -5.76 -14.21
CA LYS A 64 -12.91 -5.51 -12.96
C LYS A 64 -13.68 -6.08 -11.76
N ILE A 65 -14.97 -5.78 -11.63
CA ILE A 65 -15.83 -6.30 -10.55
C ILE A 65 -15.77 -7.82 -10.49
N LEU A 66 -15.92 -8.50 -11.63
CA LEU A 66 -15.85 -9.95 -11.72
C LEU A 66 -14.49 -10.50 -11.26
N LYS A 67 -13.39 -9.91 -11.76
CA LYS A 67 -12.04 -10.34 -11.39
C LYS A 67 -11.78 -10.15 -9.90
N LEU A 68 -12.21 -9.02 -9.36
CA LEU A 68 -12.01 -8.68 -7.96
C LEU A 68 -12.87 -9.55 -7.03
N GLU A 69 -14.07 -9.93 -7.45
CA GLU A 69 -14.89 -10.90 -6.72
C GLU A 69 -14.29 -12.30 -6.73
N GLU A 70 -13.78 -12.78 -7.88
CA GLU A 70 -13.05 -14.04 -7.98
C GLU A 70 -11.87 -14.06 -6.99
N VAL A 71 -11.11 -12.98 -6.95
CA VAL A 71 -9.99 -12.84 -6.01
C VAL A 71 -10.49 -12.76 -4.57
N ALA A 72 -11.58 -12.03 -4.27
CA ALA A 72 -12.15 -12.00 -2.94
C ALA A 72 -12.56 -13.40 -2.45
N ARG A 73 -13.22 -14.19 -3.32
CA ARG A 73 -13.60 -15.58 -3.03
C ARG A 73 -12.39 -16.48 -2.81
N SER A 74 -11.37 -16.35 -3.65
CA SER A 74 -10.12 -17.10 -3.52
C SER A 74 -9.39 -16.78 -2.20
N ASN A 75 -9.65 -15.60 -1.64
CA ASN A 75 -9.10 -15.14 -0.38
C ASN A 75 -10.12 -15.13 0.77
N LYS A 76 -11.14 -16.01 0.73
CA LYS A 76 -12.22 -16.08 1.75
C LYS A 76 -11.73 -16.07 3.20
N ASN A 77 -10.55 -16.64 3.48
CA ASN A 77 -9.97 -16.66 4.83
C ASN A 77 -9.61 -15.24 5.33
N ALA A 78 -9.25 -14.34 4.42
CA ALA A 78 -9.01 -12.93 4.75
C ALA A 78 -10.32 -12.14 4.98
N PHE A 79 -11.46 -12.69 4.57
CA PHE A 79 -12.76 -12.02 4.64
C PHE A 79 -13.67 -12.50 5.79
N SER A 80 -13.24 -13.49 6.58
CA SER A 80 -13.96 -14.09 7.73
C SER A 80 -15.46 -14.37 7.49
N SER A 81 -16.16 -14.88 8.50
CA SER A 81 -17.61 -15.21 8.44
C SER A 81 -18.52 -13.97 8.43
N GLU A 82 -17.99 -12.79 8.13
CA GLU A 82 -18.73 -11.53 8.19
C GLU A 82 -19.71 -11.41 7.01
N VAL A 83 -20.90 -10.88 7.29
CA VAL A 83 -21.88 -10.58 6.24
C VAL A 83 -21.43 -9.32 5.52
N ILE A 84 -21.07 -9.45 4.24
CA ILE A 84 -20.74 -8.29 3.39
C ILE A 84 -22.04 -7.52 3.11
N SER A 85 -22.14 -6.29 3.62
CA SER A 85 -23.27 -5.39 3.35
C SER A 85 -23.12 -4.62 2.04
N SER A 86 -21.88 -4.24 1.68
CA SER A 86 -21.61 -3.48 0.47
C SER A 86 -20.17 -3.64 -0.01
N ILE A 87 -19.96 -3.53 -1.32
CA ILE A 87 -18.65 -3.52 -1.95
C ILE A 87 -18.59 -2.29 -2.87
N LEU A 88 -17.59 -1.45 -2.68
CA LEU A 88 -17.35 -0.23 -3.45
C LEU A 88 -16.05 -0.38 -4.24
N PHE A 89 -16.15 -0.32 -5.56
CA PHE A 89 -15.01 -0.39 -6.46
C PHE A 89 -14.53 1.00 -6.83
N PHE A 90 -13.22 1.23 -6.81
CA PHE A 90 -12.65 2.51 -7.19
C PHE A 90 -11.20 2.38 -7.66
N SER A 91 -10.70 3.46 -8.25
CA SER A 91 -9.31 3.59 -8.66
C SER A 91 -8.63 4.67 -7.82
N THR A 92 -7.35 4.49 -7.56
CA THR A 92 -6.44 5.54 -7.09
C THR A 92 -5.39 5.82 -8.16
N TRP A 93 -4.58 6.86 -7.95
CA TRP A 93 -3.43 7.12 -8.82
C TRP A 93 -2.34 6.04 -8.73
N PHE A 94 -2.31 5.24 -7.66
CA PHE A 94 -1.31 4.17 -7.47
C PHE A 94 -1.85 2.76 -7.71
N SER A 95 -3.17 2.55 -7.70
CA SER A 95 -3.77 1.26 -8.04
C SER A 95 -5.12 1.45 -8.76
N PRO A 96 -5.29 0.90 -9.99
CA PRO A 96 -6.55 0.96 -10.72
C PRO A 96 -7.60 -0.04 -10.22
N ASN A 97 -7.25 -0.80 -9.17
CA ASN A 97 -7.99 -1.97 -8.68
C ASN A 97 -8.09 -1.89 -7.15
N CYS A 98 -8.84 -0.93 -6.63
CA CYS A 98 -9.10 -0.83 -5.19
C CYS A 98 -10.55 -1.23 -4.86
N VAL A 99 -10.73 -1.87 -3.71
CA VAL A 99 -12.05 -2.27 -3.22
C VAL A 99 -12.23 -1.85 -1.78
N LEU A 100 -13.39 -1.29 -1.47
CA LEU A 100 -13.84 -0.99 -0.13
C LEU A 100 -14.98 -1.95 0.22
N ILE A 101 -14.80 -2.75 1.26
CA ILE A 101 -15.80 -3.70 1.73
C ILE A 101 -16.39 -3.16 3.01
N ILE A 102 -17.72 -3.06 3.05
CA ILE A 102 -18.49 -2.71 4.23
C ILE A 102 -19.13 -4.00 4.74
N ASN A 103 -18.74 -4.42 5.93
CA ASN A 103 -19.25 -5.60 6.60
C ASN A 103 -20.23 -5.20 7.71
N GLU A 104 -21.28 -5.99 7.91
CA GLU A 104 -22.08 -5.96 9.14
C GLU A 104 -21.38 -6.83 10.18
N VAL A 105 -21.00 -6.24 11.31
CA VAL A 105 -20.36 -6.99 12.40
C VAL A 105 -21.41 -7.81 13.11
N SER A 106 -21.20 -9.12 13.14
CA SER A 106 -22.13 -10.03 13.82
C SER A 106 -22.17 -9.75 15.33
N VAL A 107 -23.31 -10.00 15.96
CA VAL A 107 -23.48 -9.84 17.41
C VAL A 107 -22.49 -10.74 18.16
N GLU A 108 -22.26 -11.94 17.66
CA GLU A 108 -21.37 -12.95 18.22
C GLU A 108 -19.90 -12.47 18.22
N GLU A 109 -19.45 -11.83 17.14
CA GLU A 109 -18.12 -11.24 17.07
C GLU A 109 -17.98 -10.07 18.05
N LYS A 110 -19.01 -9.20 18.11
CA LYS A 110 -19.15 -8.10 19.09
C LYS A 110 -19.00 -8.59 20.53
N VAL A 111 -19.62 -9.72 20.86
CA VAL A 111 -19.51 -10.38 22.17
C VAL A 111 -18.07 -10.87 22.36
N SER A 112 -17.52 -11.59 21.38
CA SER A 112 -16.17 -12.15 21.46
C SER A 112 -15.11 -11.07 21.68
N GLU A 113 -15.14 -9.96 20.94
CA GLU A 113 -14.19 -8.85 21.08
C GLU A 113 -14.30 -8.19 22.47
N ALA A 114 -15.53 -7.96 22.96
CA ALA A 114 -15.76 -7.40 24.29
C ALA A 114 -15.26 -8.32 25.42
N LEU A 115 -15.45 -9.65 25.26
CA LEU A 115 -14.94 -10.65 26.20
C LEU A 115 -13.41 -10.63 26.26
N VAL A 116 -12.74 -10.61 25.11
CA VAL A 116 -11.26 -10.56 25.02
C VAL A 116 -10.72 -9.26 25.65
N SER A 117 -11.29 -8.11 25.30
CA SER A 117 -10.88 -6.83 25.88
C SER A 117 -11.06 -6.79 27.41
N THR A 118 -12.17 -7.37 27.91
CA THR A 118 -12.42 -7.49 29.35
C THR A 118 -11.40 -8.41 30.03
N GLN A 119 -11.06 -9.53 29.40
CA GLN A 119 -10.02 -10.45 29.88
C GLN A 119 -8.67 -9.76 29.98
N ASP A 120 -8.26 -9.01 28.95
CA ASP A 120 -6.99 -8.28 28.92
C ASP A 120 -6.93 -7.19 29.99
N MET A 121 -8.02 -6.45 30.18
CA MET A 121 -8.11 -5.44 31.23
C MET A 121 -7.94 -6.07 32.62
N ILE A 122 -8.66 -7.15 32.90
CA ILE A 122 -8.59 -7.81 34.20
C ILE A 122 -7.22 -8.45 34.42
N TYR A 123 -6.62 -9.02 33.37
CA TYR A 123 -5.24 -9.53 33.41
C TYR A 123 -4.24 -8.43 33.82
N ASN A 124 -4.31 -7.27 33.17
CA ASN A 124 -3.43 -6.15 33.47
C ASN A 124 -3.66 -5.61 34.89
N MET A 125 -4.90 -5.60 35.38
CA MET A 125 -5.22 -5.22 36.75
C MET A 125 -4.66 -6.21 37.79
N ALA A 126 -4.83 -7.51 37.59
CA ALA A 126 -4.30 -8.55 38.49
C ALA A 126 -2.77 -8.49 38.55
N ARG A 127 -2.12 -8.33 37.39
CA ARG A 127 -0.68 -8.14 37.28
C ARG A 127 -0.19 -6.90 38.03
N ALA A 128 -0.89 -5.77 37.92
CA ALA A 128 -0.55 -4.53 38.62
C ALA A 128 -0.68 -4.66 40.15
N LYS A 129 -1.55 -5.55 40.64
CA LYS A 129 -1.75 -5.83 42.07
C LYS A 129 -0.83 -6.93 42.64
N GLY A 130 -0.05 -7.61 41.79
CA GLY A 130 0.77 -8.76 42.21
C GLY A 130 -0.05 -9.98 42.63
N GLU A 131 -1.29 -10.11 42.14
CA GLU A 131 -2.17 -11.24 42.45
C GLU A 131 -1.78 -12.49 41.64
N ASP A 132 -1.99 -13.68 42.21
CA ASP A 132 -1.68 -14.95 41.57
C ASP A 132 -2.64 -15.25 40.40
N PHE A 133 -2.08 -15.41 39.21
CA PHE A 133 -2.77 -15.46 37.92
C PHE A 133 -3.89 -16.52 37.80
N PRO A 134 -3.73 -17.75 38.35
CA PRO A 134 -4.75 -18.79 38.22
C PRO A 134 -6.09 -18.45 38.90
N GLN A 135 -6.07 -17.71 40.00
CA GLN A 135 -7.30 -17.34 40.72
C GLN A 135 -8.05 -16.20 40.01
N ALA A 136 -7.33 -15.20 39.51
CA ALA A 136 -7.94 -14.12 38.72
C ALA A 136 -8.61 -14.68 37.45
N TYR A 137 -7.95 -15.60 36.75
CA TYR A 137 -8.49 -16.21 35.52
C TYR A 137 -9.77 -17.03 35.77
N ALA A 138 -9.84 -17.77 36.89
CA ALA A 138 -11.03 -18.54 37.26
C ALA A 138 -12.24 -17.65 37.60
N VAL A 139 -12.03 -16.53 38.28
CA VAL A 139 -13.07 -15.54 38.59
C VAL A 139 -13.60 -14.90 37.31
N VAL A 140 -12.70 -14.55 36.38
CA VAL A 140 -13.07 -13.97 35.07
C VAL A 140 -13.92 -14.95 34.26
N ASN A 141 -13.50 -16.20 34.10
CA ASN A 141 -14.29 -17.17 33.34
C ASN A 141 -15.66 -17.45 33.98
N THR A 142 -15.75 -17.42 35.31
CA THR A 142 -17.03 -17.56 36.02
C THR A 142 -17.94 -16.35 35.77
N ALA A 143 -17.39 -15.13 35.75
CA ALA A 143 -18.13 -13.91 35.44
C ALA A 143 -18.58 -13.87 33.98
N LEU A 144 -17.72 -14.24 33.03
CA LEU A 144 -18.03 -14.27 31.59
C LEU A 144 -19.07 -15.35 31.23
N ASN A 145 -19.11 -16.46 31.96
CA ASN A 145 -20.14 -17.50 31.82
C ASN A 145 -21.51 -17.11 32.42
N SER A 146 -21.63 -15.93 33.04
CA SER A 146 -22.93 -15.49 33.54
C SER A 146 -23.85 -15.11 32.37
N GLN A 147 -24.98 -15.81 32.26
CA GLN A 147 -26.02 -15.57 31.23
C GLN A 147 -26.49 -14.10 31.15
N SER A 148 -26.26 -13.30 32.20
CA SER A 148 -26.59 -11.87 32.24
C SER A 148 -25.71 -11.04 31.30
N ILE A 149 -24.42 -11.35 31.16
CA ILE A 149 -23.51 -10.60 30.27
C ILE A 149 -23.88 -10.89 28.81
N GLU A 150 -24.03 -12.16 28.43
CA GLU A 150 -24.46 -12.50 27.06
C GLU A 150 -25.82 -11.87 26.71
N ARG A 151 -26.78 -11.87 27.65
CA ARG A 151 -28.10 -11.26 27.42
C ARG A 151 -27.99 -9.75 27.22
N ASN A 152 -27.25 -9.04 28.07
CA ASN A 152 -27.07 -7.60 27.97
C ASN A 152 -26.30 -7.22 26.69
N VAL A 153 -25.27 -7.97 26.32
CA VAL A 153 -24.54 -7.73 25.08
C VAL A 153 -25.43 -8.03 23.87
N ARG A 154 -26.23 -9.10 23.87
CA ARG A 154 -27.19 -9.39 22.78
C ARG A 154 -28.27 -8.32 22.67
N GLU A 155 -28.84 -7.84 23.77
CA GLU A 155 -29.85 -6.77 23.75
C GLU A 155 -29.26 -5.44 23.27
N THR A 156 -28.06 -5.09 23.72
CA THR A 156 -27.35 -3.89 23.26
C THR A 156 -26.96 -4.01 21.79
N SER A 157 -26.47 -5.17 21.36
CA SER A 157 -26.05 -5.41 19.97
C SER A 157 -27.21 -5.48 18.99
N ARG A 158 -28.40 -5.94 19.41
CA ARG A 158 -29.62 -5.87 18.59
C ARG A 158 -30.06 -4.43 18.33
N LYS A 159 -29.69 -3.50 19.21
CA LYS A 159 -30.06 -2.09 19.10
C LYS A 159 -29.12 -1.31 18.17
N TYR A 160 -27.88 -1.76 17.99
CA TYR A 160 -26.87 -1.09 17.17
C TYR A 160 -26.31 -2.05 16.11
N LYS A 161 -26.66 -1.83 14.85
CA LYS A 161 -25.96 -2.43 13.72
C LYS A 161 -24.62 -1.71 13.61
N ASN A 162 -23.53 -2.39 13.95
CA ASN A 162 -22.20 -1.79 13.85
C ASN A 162 -21.58 -2.28 12.53
N TYR A 163 -21.17 -1.34 11.70
CA TYR A 163 -20.56 -1.63 10.41
C TYR A 163 -19.04 -1.51 10.49
N ARG A 164 -18.32 -2.31 9.70
CA ARG A 164 -16.86 -2.30 9.59
C ARG A 164 -16.45 -2.01 8.17
N ILE A 165 -15.39 -1.23 7.99
CA ILE A 165 -14.80 -0.93 6.68
C ILE A 165 -13.51 -1.74 6.52
N ARG A 166 -13.26 -2.29 5.33
CA ARG A 166 -11.99 -2.91 4.94
C ARG A 166 -11.56 -2.34 3.59
N VAL A 167 -10.29 -2.00 3.43
CA VAL A 167 -9.74 -1.54 2.15
C VAL A 167 -8.86 -2.64 1.58
N VAL A 168 -9.23 -3.15 0.42
CA VAL A 168 -8.43 -4.13 -0.30
C VAL A 168 -7.75 -3.41 -1.45
N ILE A 169 -6.42 -3.48 -1.48
CA ILE A 169 -5.61 -2.90 -2.53
C ILE A 169 -5.04 -4.06 -3.34
N PHE A 170 -5.36 -4.06 -4.63
CA PHE A 170 -4.84 -5.03 -5.56
C PHE A 170 -3.68 -4.38 -6.28
N ASP A 171 -2.52 -4.98 -6.09
CA ASP A 171 -1.29 -4.49 -6.65
C ASP A 171 -0.85 -5.48 -7.72
N SER A 172 -0.69 -4.97 -8.95
CA SER A 172 -0.36 -5.78 -10.13
C SER A 172 1.00 -6.46 -10.03
N CYS A 173 1.88 -5.95 -9.18
CA CYS A 173 3.25 -6.43 -9.03
C CYS A 173 3.28 -7.80 -8.33
N PHE A 174 2.19 -8.16 -7.68
CA PHE A 174 2.05 -9.42 -6.95
C PHE A 174 1.03 -10.31 -7.65
N TYR A 175 1.50 -11.04 -8.67
CA TYR A 175 0.77 -12.09 -9.39
C TYR A 175 -0.38 -12.71 -8.57
N ASN A 176 -1.60 -12.21 -8.78
CA ASN A 176 -2.87 -12.67 -8.20
C ASN A 176 -3.05 -12.66 -6.66
N TYR A 177 -2.13 -12.11 -5.86
CA TYR A 177 -2.30 -12.05 -4.40
C TYR A 177 -2.77 -10.65 -3.96
N PRO A 178 -4.07 -10.47 -3.62
CA PRO A 178 -4.55 -9.19 -3.11
C PRO A 178 -3.94 -8.90 -1.74
N PHE A 179 -3.65 -7.64 -1.46
CA PHE A 179 -3.33 -7.22 -0.10
C PHE A 179 -4.58 -6.67 0.54
N VAL A 180 -5.03 -7.37 1.58
CA VAL A 180 -6.16 -6.91 2.39
C VAL A 180 -5.59 -6.03 3.49
N LEU A 181 -5.80 -4.72 3.38
CA LEU A 181 -5.54 -3.78 4.46
C LEU A 181 -6.80 -3.64 5.30
N ARG A 182 -6.70 -4.06 6.56
CA ARG A 182 -7.76 -3.76 7.52
C ARG A 182 -7.66 -2.29 7.88
N VAL A 183 -8.72 -1.54 7.61
CA VAL A 183 -8.77 -0.11 7.87
C VAL A 183 -9.75 0.12 8.99
N GLY A 184 -9.24 0.41 10.19
CA GLY A 184 -10.00 0.89 11.35
C GLY A 184 -11.33 0.17 11.62
N THR A 185 -11.42 -0.58 12.71
CA THR A 185 -12.70 -1.00 13.27
C THR A 185 -13.32 0.17 14.03
N ARG A 186 -13.84 1.17 13.30
CA ARG A 186 -14.78 2.11 13.91
C ARG A 186 -16.18 1.56 13.69
N ASP A 187 -16.88 1.38 14.79
CA ASP A 187 -18.27 1.01 14.78
C ASP A 187 -19.10 2.23 14.37
N PHE A 188 -19.87 2.08 13.29
CA PHE A 188 -20.82 3.10 12.84
C PHE A 188 -22.23 2.70 13.25
N ASP A 189 -23.01 3.63 13.79
CA ASP A 189 -24.38 3.37 14.26
C ASP A 189 -25.38 3.24 13.09
N SER A 190 -24.98 3.67 11.88
CA SER A 190 -25.83 3.61 10.70
C SER A 190 -25.08 3.33 9.40
N PHE A 191 -25.78 2.70 8.45
CA PHE A 191 -25.24 2.42 7.13
C PHE A 191 -24.87 3.70 6.34
N ASN A 192 -25.61 4.80 6.55
CA ASN A 192 -25.33 6.08 5.88
C ASN A 192 -24.02 6.72 6.38
N GLU A 193 -23.72 6.55 7.66
CA GLU A 193 -22.49 7.07 8.25
C GLU A 193 -21.26 6.31 7.75
N VAL A 194 -21.30 4.97 7.77
CA VAL A 194 -20.22 4.14 7.22
C VAL A 194 -20.03 4.39 5.73
N LYS A 195 -21.10 4.59 4.97
CA LYS A 195 -21.03 4.94 3.54
C LYS A 195 -20.37 6.30 3.33
N SER A 196 -20.73 7.31 4.11
CA SER A 196 -20.10 8.64 4.07
C SER A 196 -18.60 8.57 4.42
N LYS A 197 -18.23 7.78 5.44
CA LYS A 197 -16.83 7.54 5.79
C LYS A 197 -16.08 6.80 4.69
N ALA A 198 -16.67 5.78 4.07
CA ALA A 198 -16.08 5.06 2.95
C ALA A 198 -15.76 6.02 1.77
N PHE A 199 -16.67 6.94 1.44
CA PHE A 199 -16.38 7.96 0.42
C PHE A 199 -15.26 8.93 0.82
N SER A 200 -15.17 9.31 2.10
CA SER A 200 -14.02 10.09 2.59
C SER A 200 -12.72 9.31 2.38
N ILE A 201 -12.68 8.03 2.77
CA ILE A 201 -11.50 7.18 2.58
C ILE A 201 -11.12 7.10 1.10
N MET A 202 -12.08 6.89 0.19
CA MET A 202 -11.81 6.85 -1.26
C MET A 202 -11.19 8.14 -1.79
N ARG A 203 -11.71 9.29 -1.34
CA ARG A 203 -11.18 10.61 -1.71
C ARG A 203 -9.79 10.81 -1.13
N ASP A 204 -9.60 10.49 0.14
CA ASP A 204 -8.37 10.75 0.88
C ASP A 204 -7.24 9.80 0.42
N LEU A 205 -7.56 8.58 -0.01
CA LEU A 205 -6.65 7.65 -0.70
C LEU A 205 -6.14 8.19 -2.04
N ASN A 206 -6.87 9.12 -2.67
CA ASN A 206 -6.41 9.82 -3.86
C ASN A 206 -5.59 11.08 -3.55
N GLY A 207 -5.40 11.42 -2.26
CA GLY A 207 -4.61 12.56 -1.82
C GLY A 207 -3.10 12.37 -1.96
N ASP A 208 -2.34 13.23 -1.28
CA ASP A 208 -0.88 13.22 -1.28
C ASP A 208 -0.29 12.16 -0.34
N HIS A 209 -1.06 11.76 0.67
CA HIS A 209 -0.67 10.80 1.71
C HIS A 209 -1.74 9.71 1.89
N PRO A 210 -1.88 8.77 0.92
CA PRO A 210 -2.92 7.74 0.98
C PRO A 210 -2.90 6.90 2.27
N ALA A 211 -1.72 6.59 2.80
CA ALA A 211 -1.59 5.86 4.06
C ALA A 211 -2.36 6.52 5.23
N CYS A 212 -2.40 7.85 5.29
CA CYS A 212 -3.15 8.60 6.32
C CYS A 212 -4.67 8.52 6.18
N ALA A 213 -5.19 8.03 5.05
CA ALA A 213 -6.63 7.79 4.89
C ALA A 213 -7.08 6.54 5.66
N VAL A 214 -6.13 5.65 5.97
CA VAL A 214 -6.41 4.31 6.49
C VAL A 214 -5.65 3.97 7.77
N LEU A 215 -4.59 4.71 8.08
CA LEU A 215 -3.80 4.63 9.30
C LEU A 215 -3.84 5.99 10.00
N GLU A 216 -4.21 6.02 11.27
CA GLU A 216 -4.32 7.26 12.04
C GLU A 216 -3.01 7.59 12.74
N ASN A 217 -2.41 6.59 13.40
CA ASN A 217 -1.27 6.76 14.28
C ASN A 217 -0.06 5.91 13.84
N THR A 218 1.14 6.33 14.24
CA THR A 218 2.38 5.60 13.93
C THR A 218 2.44 4.21 14.58
N ASP A 219 1.68 3.99 15.64
CA ASP A 219 1.61 2.69 16.31
C ASP A 219 0.87 1.66 15.43
N GLU A 220 -0.14 2.10 14.67
CA GLU A 220 -0.85 1.25 13.70
C GLU A 220 0.04 0.86 12.52
N VAL A 221 1.08 1.64 12.24
CA VAL A 221 2.03 1.37 11.16
C VAL A 221 2.93 0.16 11.49
N PHE A 222 3.29 -0.06 12.76
CA PHE A 222 4.26 -1.09 13.15
C PHE A 222 3.58 -2.26 13.84
N ASN A 223 2.86 -3.06 13.04
CA ASN A 223 1.90 -4.08 13.49
C ASN A 223 2.47 -5.22 14.37
N LEU A 224 3.77 -5.28 14.63
CA LEU A 224 4.41 -6.27 15.49
C LEU A 224 5.68 -5.67 16.15
N PRO A 225 5.89 -5.79 17.47
CA PRO A 225 7.08 -5.26 18.12
C PRO A 225 8.39 -6.00 17.80
N PHE A 226 8.33 -7.11 17.03
CA PHE A 226 9.47 -8.02 16.79
C PHE A 226 9.73 -8.40 15.33
N SER A 227 8.92 -7.98 14.34
CA SER A 227 9.18 -8.29 12.91
C SER A 227 9.78 -7.13 12.12
N GLY A 228 9.35 -5.89 12.40
CA GLY A 228 9.68 -4.74 11.56
C GLY A 228 8.90 -4.70 10.23
N GLU A 229 7.76 -5.39 10.12
CA GLU A 229 6.83 -5.19 9.00
C GLU A 229 6.03 -3.89 9.21
N ILE A 230 6.00 -3.06 8.17
CA ILE A 230 5.33 -1.76 8.14
C ILE A 230 4.02 -1.96 7.39
N VAL A 231 2.90 -1.56 7.97
CA VAL A 231 1.59 -1.69 7.31
C VAL A 231 1.62 -0.93 5.99
N GLY A 232 1.16 -1.56 4.92
CA GLY A 232 1.20 -0.96 3.58
C GLY A 232 2.54 -1.09 2.86
N VAL A 233 3.53 -1.76 3.46
CA VAL A 233 4.83 -2.02 2.84
C VAL A 233 5.15 -3.51 2.93
N LYS A 234 5.51 -4.12 1.80
CA LYS A 234 5.86 -5.54 1.77
C LYS A 234 7.36 -5.70 1.59
N GLY A 235 7.99 -6.41 2.53
CA GLY A 235 9.39 -6.80 2.46
C GLY A 235 9.57 -8.14 1.75
N PHE A 236 10.59 -8.22 0.90
CA PHE A 236 10.96 -9.42 0.16
C PHE A 236 12.44 -9.71 0.32
N SER A 237 12.79 -10.98 0.50
CA SER A 237 14.19 -11.43 0.39
C SER A 237 14.47 -11.76 -1.07
N LEU A 238 15.52 -11.18 -1.64
CA LEU A 238 15.93 -11.42 -3.01
C LEU A 238 17.05 -12.46 -3.07
N SER A 239 16.78 -13.57 -3.76
CA SER A 239 17.76 -14.60 -4.14
C SER A 239 18.20 -14.49 -5.62
N PHE A 240 17.94 -13.35 -6.26
CA PHE A 240 17.95 -13.13 -7.72
C PHE A 240 19.31 -12.83 -8.40
N ASN A 241 19.26 -12.78 -9.74
CA ASN A 241 20.28 -12.21 -10.62
C ASN A 241 20.38 -10.67 -10.44
N ARG A 242 21.36 -10.18 -9.68
CA ARG A 242 21.59 -8.74 -9.42
C ARG A 242 21.75 -7.85 -10.64
N ASN A 243 21.96 -8.45 -11.81
CA ASN A 243 22.14 -7.75 -13.08
C ASN A 243 20.79 -7.40 -13.76
N GLU A 244 19.66 -7.92 -13.26
CA GLU A 244 18.32 -7.68 -13.81
C GLU A 244 17.31 -7.30 -12.70
N PRO A 245 17.57 -6.23 -11.91
CA PRO A 245 16.68 -5.80 -10.83
C PRO A 245 15.28 -5.39 -11.29
N GLU A 246 15.12 -4.87 -12.50
CA GLU A 246 13.84 -4.44 -13.09
C GLU A 246 12.78 -5.55 -13.19
N ARG A 247 13.20 -6.82 -13.17
CA ARG A 247 12.28 -7.96 -13.16
C ARG A 247 11.55 -8.15 -11.83
N TYR A 248 12.06 -7.54 -10.77
CA TYR A 248 11.61 -7.79 -9.40
C TYR A 248 11.36 -6.53 -8.59
N ILE A 249 11.88 -5.39 -9.03
CA ILE A 249 11.95 -4.13 -8.28
C ILE A 249 11.38 -3.03 -9.15
N GLU A 250 10.49 -2.24 -8.58
CA GLU A 250 9.93 -1.06 -9.23
C GLU A 250 10.63 0.22 -8.77
N PRO A 251 10.64 1.28 -9.61
CA PRO A 251 11.18 2.55 -9.18
C PRO A 251 10.53 3.03 -7.88
N LEU A 252 11.35 3.65 -7.03
CA LEU A 252 11.05 4.11 -5.67
C LEU A 252 10.95 3.01 -4.60
N ASP A 253 11.17 1.73 -4.95
CA ASP A 253 11.36 0.68 -3.96
C ASP A 253 12.59 0.93 -3.08
N ILE A 254 12.47 0.58 -1.80
CA ILE A 254 13.57 0.68 -0.85
C ILE A 254 14.37 -0.61 -0.88
N ILE A 255 15.66 -0.51 -1.19
CA ILE A 255 16.57 -1.64 -1.25
C ILE A 255 17.43 -1.66 0.01
N ARG A 256 17.58 -2.83 0.60
CA ARG A 256 18.41 -3.05 1.79
C ARG A 256 19.37 -4.20 1.54
N VAL A 257 20.64 -3.97 1.85
CA VAL A 257 21.73 -4.92 1.64
C VAL A 257 22.42 -5.17 2.96
N LYS A 258 22.48 -6.45 3.37
CA LYS A 258 23.25 -6.87 4.54
C LYS A 258 24.73 -6.86 4.21
N LYS A 259 25.48 -5.97 4.85
CA LYS A 259 26.95 -5.95 4.87
C LYS A 259 27.46 -6.79 6.05
N SER A 260 28.77 -6.94 6.15
CA SER A 260 29.41 -7.76 7.20
C SER A 260 29.00 -7.34 8.63
N VAL A 261 28.91 -6.04 8.90
CA VAL A 261 28.68 -5.50 10.27
C VAL A 261 27.49 -4.52 10.36
N TYR A 262 26.81 -4.23 9.25
CA TYR A 262 25.68 -3.30 9.21
C TYR A 262 24.77 -3.57 8.01
N PHE A 263 23.63 -2.89 7.93
CA PHE A 263 22.79 -2.86 6.74
C PHE A 263 22.96 -1.53 6.00
N HIS A 264 23.13 -1.61 4.68
CA HIS A 264 23.12 -0.46 3.80
C HIS A 264 21.77 -0.38 3.09
N ALA A 265 21.28 0.82 2.80
CA ALA A 265 20.00 1.01 2.13
C ALA A 265 20.04 2.11 1.08
N GLY A 266 19.17 2.01 0.08
CA GLY A 266 18.98 3.00 -0.97
C GLY A 266 17.59 2.89 -1.59
N ILE A 267 17.30 3.75 -2.55
CA ILE A 267 16.02 3.84 -3.26
C ILE A 267 16.30 3.60 -4.73
N TYR A 268 15.73 2.54 -5.29
CA TYR A 268 15.90 2.23 -6.72
C TYR A 268 15.21 3.29 -7.58
N LEU A 269 15.88 3.74 -8.66
CA LEU A 269 15.37 4.85 -9.49
C LEU A 269 15.03 4.45 -10.93
N GLY A 270 15.38 3.23 -11.36
CA GLY A 270 15.27 2.80 -12.77
C GLY A 270 16.63 2.75 -13.47
N LYS A 271 16.67 3.09 -14.78
CA LYS A 271 17.85 2.99 -15.65
C LYS A 271 18.19 4.32 -16.32
N ASP A 272 19.45 4.57 -16.65
CA ASP A 272 19.86 5.74 -17.43
C ASP A 272 19.78 5.53 -18.96
N ASP A 273 20.23 6.55 -19.71
CA ASP A 273 20.39 6.62 -21.18
C ASP A 273 21.14 5.43 -21.80
N TYR A 274 21.84 4.65 -20.97
CA TYR A 274 22.74 3.58 -21.36
C TYR A 274 22.34 2.22 -20.76
N GLY A 275 21.17 2.14 -20.14
CA GLY A 275 20.67 0.92 -19.49
C GLY A 275 21.32 0.62 -18.13
N ASN A 276 22.10 1.55 -17.56
CA ASN A 276 22.67 1.33 -16.23
C ASN A 276 21.65 1.65 -15.15
N HIS A 277 21.42 0.70 -14.28
CA HIS A 277 20.54 0.87 -13.13
C HIS A 277 21.07 1.93 -12.15
N LYS A 278 20.15 2.76 -11.64
CA LYS A 278 20.45 3.87 -10.74
C LYS A 278 19.81 3.69 -9.37
N ILE A 279 20.51 4.18 -8.36
CA ILE A 279 20.06 4.16 -6.97
C ILE A 279 20.39 5.46 -6.27
N ALA A 280 19.44 6.01 -5.51
CA ALA A 280 19.72 7.07 -4.56
C ALA A 280 20.08 6.45 -3.21
N HIS A 281 21.21 6.83 -2.63
CA HIS A 281 21.58 6.39 -1.27
C HIS A 281 22.49 7.40 -0.58
N VAL A 282 22.72 7.17 0.71
CA VAL A 282 23.67 7.96 1.51
C VAL A 282 24.94 7.14 1.71
N THR A 283 26.08 7.71 1.36
CA THR A 283 27.41 7.18 1.68
C THR A 283 27.97 7.87 2.93
N ARG A 284 29.22 7.55 3.30
CA ARG A 284 29.91 8.23 4.40
C ARG A 284 30.05 9.73 4.18
N ASN A 285 30.03 10.17 2.91
CA ASN A 285 30.37 11.52 2.52
C ASN A 285 29.15 12.33 2.12
N ARG A 286 28.15 11.73 1.46
CA ARG A 286 26.99 12.46 0.93
C ARG A 286 25.80 11.58 0.60
N ALA A 287 24.64 12.21 0.41
CA ALA A 287 23.58 11.64 -0.43
C ALA A 287 23.97 11.79 -1.92
N GLU A 288 23.81 10.73 -2.70
CA GLU A 288 24.10 10.76 -4.14
C GLU A 288 23.21 9.79 -4.91
N ILE A 289 23.13 10.01 -6.22
CA ILE A 289 22.64 9.03 -7.18
C ILE A 289 23.85 8.31 -7.76
N ALA A 290 23.88 7.00 -7.62
CA ALA A 290 25.00 6.14 -7.99
C ALA A 290 24.53 5.01 -8.90
N ASN A 291 25.50 4.27 -9.46
CA ASN A 291 25.19 3.04 -10.16
C ASN A 291 24.72 1.97 -9.15
N TRP A 292 23.80 1.11 -9.58
CA TRP A 292 23.27 0.00 -8.78
C TRP A 292 24.35 -0.86 -8.12
N SER A 293 25.44 -1.13 -8.85
CA SER A 293 26.58 -1.89 -8.37
C SER A 293 27.22 -1.29 -7.10
N GLU A 294 27.13 0.02 -6.90
CA GLU A 294 27.75 0.70 -5.76
C GLU A 294 27.10 0.33 -4.43
N LEU A 295 25.81 -0.02 -4.44
CA LEU A 295 25.14 -0.58 -3.28
C LEU A 295 25.80 -1.88 -2.80
N PHE A 296 26.52 -2.58 -3.69
CA PHE A 296 27.14 -3.89 -3.47
C PHE A 296 28.67 -3.88 -3.40
N ASN A 297 29.34 -2.72 -3.38
CA ASN A 297 30.81 -2.57 -3.39
C ASN A 297 31.57 -3.23 -2.21
N SER A 298 30.90 -4.00 -1.36
CA SER A 298 31.48 -4.77 -0.25
C SER A 298 30.70 -6.07 -0.08
N SER A 299 31.34 -7.10 0.50
CA SER A 299 30.75 -8.43 0.68
C SER A 299 29.35 -8.33 1.30
N SER A 300 28.36 -8.57 0.43
CA SER A 300 26.94 -8.50 0.75
C SER A 300 26.39 -9.91 0.84
N SER A 301 25.82 -10.26 1.98
CA SER A 301 25.32 -11.62 2.25
C SER A 301 23.84 -11.81 1.93
N ALA A 302 23.06 -10.73 1.96
CA ALA A 302 21.62 -10.78 1.67
C ALA A 302 21.16 -9.45 1.08
N VAL A 303 20.17 -9.52 0.19
CA VAL A 303 19.48 -8.37 -0.39
C VAL A 303 18.01 -8.55 -0.11
N SER A 304 17.37 -7.48 0.36
CA SER A 304 15.93 -7.40 0.52
C SER A 304 15.44 -6.10 -0.09
N TYR A 305 14.22 -6.09 -0.63
CA TYR A 305 13.56 -4.84 -1.02
C TYR A 305 12.23 -4.72 -0.30
N TYR A 306 11.75 -3.47 -0.22
CA TYR A 306 10.50 -3.11 0.41
C TYR A 306 9.68 -2.29 -0.58
N HIS A 307 8.52 -2.83 -0.94
CA HIS A 307 7.60 -2.24 -1.90
C HIS A 307 6.39 -1.62 -1.17
N PRO A 308 6.18 -0.30 -1.25
CA PRO A 308 5.03 0.38 -0.65
C PRO A 308 3.76 0.23 -1.53
N PHE A 309 3.02 -0.86 -1.36
CA PHE A 309 1.75 -1.08 -2.08
C PHE A 309 0.61 -0.15 -1.61
N LEU A 310 0.72 0.42 -0.41
CA LEU A 310 -0.05 1.57 0.04
C LEU A 310 0.91 2.76 0.18
N PRO A 311 0.89 3.71 -0.76
CA PRO A 311 1.83 4.82 -0.72
C PRO A 311 1.58 5.74 0.48
N TYR A 312 2.67 6.16 1.11
CA TYR A 312 2.66 7.18 2.15
C TYR A 312 2.84 8.58 1.56
N LYS A 313 3.43 8.67 0.36
CA LYS A 313 3.72 9.89 -0.38
C LYS A 313 3.47 9.67 -1.86
N ARG A 314 3.10 10.74 -2.55
CA ARG A 314 3.11 10.77 -4.02
C ARG A 314 4.54 10.67 -4.58
N PRO A 315 4.74 10.00 -5.72
CA PRO A 315 6.03 9.89 -6.40
C PRO A 315 6.71 11.24 -6.60
N GLU A 316 5.96 12.29 -6.96
CA GLU A 316 6.51 13.65 -7.17
C GLU A 316 7.20 14.19 -5.92
N LEU A 317 6.59 13.95 -4.76
CA LEU A 317 7.13 14.40 -3.48
C LEU A 317 8.34 13.55 -3.06
N ILE A 318 8.33 12.24 -3.32
CA ILE A 318 9.47 11.36 -3.09
C ILE A 318 10.66 11.81 -3.95
N LYS A 319 10.44 12.09 -5.24
CA LYS A 319 11.45 12.63 -6.17
C LYS A 319 12.04 13.96 -5.67
N GLU A 320 11.21 14.91 -5.24
CA GLU A 320 11.67 16.18 -4.65
C GLU A 320 12.53 15.95 -3.39
N HIS A 321 12.14 15.04 -2.51
CA HIS A 321 12.93 14.74 -1.31
C HIS A 321 14.30 14.14 -1.63
N ILE A 322 14.35 13.20 -2.57
CA ILE A 322 15.61 12.61 -3.05
C ILE A 322 16.48 13.70 -3.67
N ALA A 323 15.94 14.50 -4.60
CA ALA A 323 16.68 15.53 -5.29
C ALA A 323 17.23 16.60 -4.34
N ARG A 324 16.42 17.03 -3.36
CA ARG A 324 16.86 17.96 -2.30
C ARG A 324 17.96 17.37 -1.44
N ALA A 325 17.88 16.11 -1.06
CA ALA A 325 18.91 15.46 -0.25
C ALA A 325 20.25 15.41 -1.00
N VAL A 326 20.23 14.91 -2.23
CA VAL A 326 21.42 14.83 -3.11
C VAL A 326 22.04 16.21 -3.34
N SER A 327 21.19 17.23 -3.49
CA SER A 327 21.60 18.61 -3.75
C SER A 327 21.85 19.43 -2.49
N SER A 328 21.84 18.84 -1.28
CA SER A 328 21.94 19.60 -0.02
C SER A 328 23.32 19.53 0.63
N LYS A 329 23.74 20.65 1.22
CA LYS A 329 24.92 20.73 2.10
C LYS A 329 24.73 19.95 3.40
N ASN A 330 23.48 19.80 3.86
CA ASN A 330 23.19 19.06 5.09
C ASN A 330 23.47 17.57 4.96
N TYR A 331 23.48 17.05 3.74
CA TYR A 331 23.82 15.65 3.49
C TYR A 331 25.31 15.47 3.19
N ASP A 332 26.12 16.52 3.00
CA ASP A 332 27.58 16.42 2.79
C ASP A 332 28.41 16.30 4.09
N VAL A 333 27.77 16.29 5.26
CA VAL A 333 28.47 16.21 6.55
C VAL A 333 28.78 14.76 6.91
N SER A 334 29.91 14.54 7.59
CA SER A 334 30.41 13.20 7.94
C SER A 334 29.35 12.35 8.64
N TYR A 335 28.88 11.34 7.92
CA TYR A 335 27.74 10.48 8.28
C TYR A 335 28.08 9.50 9.42
N ASP A 336 27.15 9.31 10.35
CA ASP A 336 27.29 8.38 11.48
C ASP A 336 26.60 7.03 11.16
N PRO A 337 27.37 5.93 10.98
CA PRO A 337 26.81 4.62 10.68
C PRO A 337 26.01 3.97 11.81
N LEU A 338 25.85 4.57 13.00
CA LEU A 338 25.21 3.95 14.18
C LEU A 338 24.13 4.83 14.86
N PHE A 339 23.22 4.17 15.60
CA PHE A 339 22.26 4.75 16.55
C PHE A 339 21.47 5.99 16.02
N GLY A 340 21.85 7.21 16.45
CA GLY A 340 21.44 8.49 15.84
C GLY A 340 20.08 9.10 16.22
N ALA A 341 19.09 8.33 16.71
CA ALA A 341 17.68 8.73 16.68
C ALA A 341 17.25 9.97 17.52
N SER A 342 18.13 10.53 18.36
CA SER A 342 17.83 11.75 19.10
C SER A 342 17.93 13.03 18.24
N ASP A 343 18.72 13.02 17.16
CA ASP A 343 18.83 14.16 16.26
C ASP A 343 18.16 13.85 14.92
N TYR A 344 17.00 14.46 14.68
CA TYR A 344 16.26 14.33 13.42
C TYR A 344 17.11 14.76 12.20
N LYS A 345 18.15 15.58 12.40
CA LYS A 345 19.08 16.02 11.35
C LYS A 345 20.15 14.97 11.02
N LYS A 346 20.28 13.92 11.84
CA LYS A 346 21.19 12.80 11.65
C LYS A 346 20.38 11.53 11.36
N GLY A 347 20.96 10.61 10.59
CA GLY A 347 20.32 9.33 10.27
C GLY A 347 21.22 8.47 9.41
N ASN A 348 21.14 7.15 9.58
CA ASN A 348 21.77 6.20 8.67
C ASN A 348 21.05 6.20 7.30
N CYS A 349 21.63 5.52 6.30
CA CYS A 349 21.06 5.41 4.94
C CYS A 349 19.62 4.86 4.92
N HIS A 350 19.24 4.03 5.89
CA HIS A 350 17.89 3.52 6.04
C HIS A 350 16.89 4.61 6.46
N HIS A 351 17.28 5.53 7.35
CA HIS A 351 16.48 6.72 7.63
C HIS A 351 16.29 7.58 6.39
N PHE A 352 17.32 7.76 5.56
CA PHE A 352 17.18 8.50 4.30
C PHE A 352 16.13 7.86 3.39
N ALA A 353 16.20 6.54 3.18
CA ALA A 353 15.23 5.82 2.35
C ALA A 353 13.80 5.94 2.90
N ASN A 354 13.60 5.65 4.19
CA ASN A 354 12.28 5.69 4.83
C ASN A 354 11.70 7.11 4.92
N ARG A 355 12.52 8.12 5.21
CA ARG A 355 12.06 9.52 5.21
C ARG A 355 11.63 9.95 3.82
N SER A 356 12.41 9.61 2.80
CA SER A 356 12.13 10.02 1.42
C SER A 356 10.86 9.36 0.89
N VAL A 357 10.78 8.03 0.99
CA VAL A 357 9.70 7.20 0.41
C VAL A 357 8.46 7.15 1.31
N LEU A 358 8.64 6.81 2.59
CA LEU A 358 7.53 6.57 3.53
C LEU A 358 7.14 7.81 4.34
N GLY A 359 8.00 8.83 4.42
CA GLY A 359 7.78 9.94 5.36
C GLY A 359 7.91 9.55 6.82
N LEU A 360 8.56 8.43 7.10
CA LEU A 360 8.74 7.90 8.43
C LEU A 360 10.21 8.02 8.85
N ASN A 361 10.45 8.63 10.01
CA ASN A 361 11.80 8.76 10.55
C ASN A 361 12.19 7.54 11.39
N PHE A 362 12.47 6.42 10.74
CA PHE A 362 12.94 5.23 11.44
C PHE A 362 14.01 4.44 10.68
N SER A 363 14.71 3.58 11.41
CA SER A 363 15.55 2.50 10.96
C SER A 363 15.37 1.29 11.87
N ASN A 364 15.57 0.10 11.30
CA ASN A 364 15.54 -1.16 12.06
C ASN A 364 16.71 -1.29 13.06
N GLU A 365 17.73 -0.42 12.93
CA GLU A 365 18.96 -0.49 13.70
C GLU A 365 18.99 0.42 14.95
N GLY A 366 17.93 1.18 15.26
CA GLY A 366 17.89 1.91 16.54
C GLY A 366 17.09 3.19 16.59
N SER A 367 15.91 3.25 15.98
CA SER A 367 15.02 4.41 16.15
C SER A 367 14.22 4.34 17.44
N PHE A 368 14.32 5.39 18.26
CA PHE A 368 13.35 5.63 19.33
C PHE A 368 12.02 6.01 18.67
N PHE A 369 11.08 5.07 18.65
CA PHE A 369 9.79 5.31 18.04
C PHE A 369 8.93 6.25 18.90
N LYS A 370 8.33 7.25 18.25
CA LYS A 370 7.44 8.23 18.88
C LYS A 370 6.07 7.61 19.07
N GLN A 371 5.94 6.70 20.04
CA GLN A 371 4.65 6.09 20.35
C GLN A 371 3.56 7.14 20.56
N GLY A 372 2.35 6.86 20.09
CA GLY A 372 1.19 7.74 20.22
C GLY A 372 1.18 8.96 19.29
N ARG A 373 2.04 8.97 18.26
CA ARG A 373 2.08 10.05 17.26
C ARG A 373 1.05 9.84 16.16
N GLU A 374 0.41 10.92 15.73
CA GLU A 374 -0.37 10.90 14.49
C GLU A 374 0.54 10.69 13.28
N LEU A 375 0.16 9.76 12.39
CA LEU A 375 0.95 9.43 11.20
C LEU A 375 1.13 10.65 10.29
N ARG A 376 0.06 11.42 10.08
CA ARG A 376 0.08 12.64 9.27
C ARG A 376 1.10 13.65 9.79
N GLU A 377 1.13 13.86 11.10
CA GLU A 377 2.09 14.76 11.74
C GLU A 377 3.54 14.30 11.48
N GLU A 378 3.81 13.00 11.51
CA GLU A 378 5.14 12.47 11.21
C GLU A 378 5.57 12.69 9.76
N ILE A 379 4.65 12.47 8.81
CA ILE A 379 4.91 12.69 7.39
C ILE A 379 5.17 14.18 7.12
N GLU A 380 4.35 15.07 7.68
CA GLU A 380 4.51 16.53 7.55
C GLU A 380 5.82 17.04 8.15
N ARG A 381 6.24 16.48 9.29
CA ARG A 381 7.54 16.78 9.88
C ARG A 381 8.69 16.35 8.97
N THR A 382 8.57 15.18 8.33
CA THR A 382 9.57 14.71 7.36
C THR A 382 9.61 15.62 6.12
N ASN A 383 8.45 16.02 5.60
CA ASN A 383 8.36 16.95 4.47
C ASN A 383 9.02 18.29 4.81
N SER A 384 8.72 18.82 5.99
CA SER A 384 9.31 20.06 6.51
C SER A 384 10.83 19.94 6.63
N HIS A 385 11.35 18.79 7.09
CA HIS A 385 12.79 18.55 7.14
C HIS A 385 13.45 18.65 5.78
N PHE A 386 12.90 18.00 4.74
CA PHE A 386 13.45 18.12 3.39
C PHE A 386 13.33 19.53 2.83
N ASN A 387 12.21 20.23 3.08
CA ASN A 387 11.99 21.61 2.62
C ASN A 387 12.99 22.61 3.22
N LEU A 388 13.46 22.36 4.45
CA LEU A 388 14.43 23.20 5.16
C LEU A 388 15.90 22.85 4.87
N LEU A 389 16.17 21.90 3.98
CA LEU A 389 17.54 21.58 3.57
C LEU A 389 18.21 22.78 2.86
N ASN A 390 19.47 23.02 3.20
CA ASN A 390 20.34 24.03 2.60
C ASN A 390 20.89 23.54 1.26
N ILE A 391 20.24 23.94 0.17
CA ILE A 391 20.56 23.49 -1.19
C ILE A 391 21.88 24.13 -1.67
N LYS A 392 22.79 23.26 -2.16
CA LYS A 392 24.10 23.56 -2.77
C LYS A 392 23.96 24.58 -3.89
N ASP A 393 23.07 24.25 -4.81
CA ASP A 393 22.76 24.95 -6.05
C ASP A 393 21.36 24.53 -6.54
N TYR A 394 20.52 25.49 -6.91
CA TYR A 394 19.15 25.22 -7.38
C TYR A 394 19.10 24.77 -8.85
N SER A 395 20.10 25.08 -9.69
CA SER A 395 20.21 24.43 -11.01
C SER A 395 20.48 22.96 -10.86
N GLY A 396 21.50 22.58 -10.06
CA GLY A 396 21.78 21.18 -9.77
C GLY A 396 20.58 20.42 -9.16
N LEU A 397 19.76 21.07 -8.32
CA LEU A 397 18.51 20.47 -7.85
C LEU A 397 17.54 20.12 -8.99
N ASN A 398 17.38 21.01 -9.98
CA ASN A 398 16.52 20.77 -11.13
C ASN A 398 17.08 19.68 -12.06
N ASP A 399 18.40 19.63 -12.21
CA ASP A 399 19.05 18.58 -13.00
C ASP A 399 18.80 17.21 -12.36
N VAL A 400 18.98 17.10 -11.02
CA VAL A 400 18.70 15.86 -10.29
C VAL A 400 17.21 15.49 -10.36
N ARG A 401 16.29 16.45 -10.24
CA ARG A 401 14.84 16.21 -10.43
C ARG A 401 14.55 15.63 -11.82
N THR A 402 15.22 16.14 -12.86
CA THR A 402 15.06 15.71 -14.26
C THR A 402 15.65 14.32 -14.49
N ASP A 403 16.83 14.05 -13.93
CA ASP A 403 17.48 12.74 -14.04
C ASP A 403 16.66 11.63 -13.38
N ILE A 404 16.11 11.87 -12.19
CA ILE A 404 15.25 10.89 -11.52
C ILE A 404 14.01 10.57 -12.39
N GLU A 405 13.34 11.60 -12.91
CA GLU A 405 12.17 11.44 -13.78
C GLU A 405 12.51 10.60 -15.01
N LYS A 406 13.62 10.94 -15.66
CA LYS A 406 14.17 10.25 -16.83
C LYS A 406 14.48 8.78 -16.55
N TYR A 407 15.04 8.48 -15.37
CA TYR A 407 15.36 7.09 -15.00
C TYR A 407 14.13 6.22 -14.77
N MET A 408 13.10 6.81 -14.15
CA MET A 408 11.83 6.13 -13.89
C MET A 408 11.07 5.84 -15.19
N GLN A 409 11.02 6.82 -16.10
CA GLN A 409 10.30 6.67 -17.38
C GLN A 409 10.88 5.55 -18.25
N ILE A 410 12.20 5.37 -18.27
CA ILE A 410 12.85 4.28 -19.01
C ILE A 410 12.44 2.92 -18.42
N ALA A 411 12.44 2.80 -17.09
CA ALA A 411 12.05 1.56 -16.42
C ALA A 411 10.57 1.21 -16.62
N ASP A 412 9.68 2.21 -16.57
CA ASP A 412 8.24 2.01 -16.79
C ASP A 412 7.93 1.56 -18.23
N TYR A 413 8.63 2.12 -19.22
CA TYR A 413 8.44 1.77 -20.63
C TYR A 413 8.78 0.30 -20.90
N GLU A 414 9.95 -0.16 -20.45
CA GLU A 414 10.39 -1.56 -20.63
C GLU A 414 9.48 -2.54 -19.86
N SER A 415 9.09 -2.17 -18.64
CA SER A 415 8.18 -2.98 -17.83
C SER A 415 6.79 -3.12 -18.44
N TYR A 416 6.32 -2.10 -19.17
CA TYR A 416 5.04 -2.15 -19.86
C TYR A 416 5.07 -3.11 -21.05
N GLU A 417 6.13 -3.09 -21.87
CA GLU A 417 6.29 -4.00 -23.01
C GLU A 417 6.36 -5.46 -22.54
N ASP A 418 7.20 -5.78 -21.55
CA ASP A 418 7.32 -7.13 -21.00
C ASP A 418 6.02 -7.62 -20.33
N ARG A 419 5.31 -6.75 -19.60
CA ARG A 419 4.03 -7.12 -18.98
C ARG A 419 2.91 -7.31 -20.01
N PHE A 420 2.92 -6.54 -21.10
CA PHE A 420 1.92 -6.64 -22.16
C PHE A 420 2.09 -7.90 -23.01
N GLU A 421 3.33 -8.24 -23.40
CA GLU A 421 3.60 -9.47 -24.17
C GLU A 421 3.23 -10.74 -23.40
N ASN A 422 3.54 -10.78 -22.10
CA ASN A 422 3.14 -11.89 -21.23
C ASN A 422 1.61 -11.97 -20.98
N TYR A 423 0.88 -10.84 -21.08
CA TYR A 423 -0.59 -10.84 -20.97
C TYR A 423 -1.29 -11.35 -22.24
N VAL A 424 -0.65 -11.22 -23.41
CA VAL A 424 -1.20 -11.66 -24.70
C VAL A 424 -1.04 -13.17 -24.89
N GLU A 425 -0.02 -13.82 -24.31
CA GLU A 425 0.16 -15.27 -24.41
C GLU A 425 -0.75 -16.12 -23.50
N VAL A 426 -1.44 -15.52 -22.53
CA VAL A 426 -2.37 -16.26 -21.65
C VAL A 426 -3.82 -16.13 -22.15
N ASN A 427 -4.14 -16.80 -23.27
CA ASN A 427 -5.40 -17.54 -23.45
C ASN A 427 -5.61 -18.02 -24.90
N SER A 428 -5.29 -19.29 -25.15
CA SER A 428 -5.96 -20.06 -26.20
C SER A 428 -6.56 -21.38 -25.71
N ASN A 429 -6.38 -21.78 -24.44
CA ASN A 429 -6.80 -23.12 -23.97
C ASN A 429 -7.37 -23.22 -22.54
N CYS A 430 -7.89 -22.15 -21.93
CA CYS A 430 -8.60 -22.28 -20.65
C CYS A 430 -10.09 -22.59 -20.89
N LYS A 431 -10.44 -23.88 -20.93
CA LYS A 431 -11.82 -24.31 -20.72
C LYS A 431 -12.09 -24.30 -19.21
N LEU A 432 -12.94 -23.38 -18.76
CA LEU A 432 -13.53 -23.43 -17.43
C LEU A 432 -14.39 -24.70 -17.34
N GLN A 433 -14.11 -25.53 -16.33
CA GLN A 433 -14.94 -26.67 -15.91
C GLN A 433 -15.82 -26.27 -14.74
#